data_AF-A0A2D9SIG9-F1
#
_entry.id   AF-A0A2D9SIG9-F1
#
_cell.length_a   1.000
_cell.length_b   1.000
_cell.length_c   1.000
_cell.angle_alpha   90.00
_cell.angle_beta   90.00
_cell.angle_gamma   90.00
#
_symmetry.space_group_name_H-M   'P 1'
#
loop_
_entity.id
_entity.type
_entity.pdbx_description
1 polymer ?
#
loop_
_entity_poly.entity_id
_entity_poly.type
_entity_poly.pdbx_seq_one_letter_code
_entity_poly.pdbx_strand_id
1 'polypeptide(L)'
;MTQRKAAFTANAMSKLFTKLYKGAGIEGGTSHSGRRSLASSLIKKKANIYQVKEILRHSSIQSTSVYFSEDEDTLCDLLRS
;
A
#
# COMPACT_ATOMS: atom_id res chain seq x y z
N MET A 1 28.24 -9.56 -1.06
CA MET A 1 28.21 -9.20 -2.50
C MET A 1 26.81 -9.45 -3.04
N THR A 2 26.08 -8.43 -3.52
CA THR A 2 25.03 -8.70 -4.53
C THR A 2 25.77 -8.82 -5.85
N GLN A 3 25.87 -10.04 -6.34
CA GLN A 3 26.66 -10.35 -7.53
C GLN A 3 25.88 -9.85 -8.75
N ARG A 4 26.42 -8.83 -9.43
CA ARG A 4 26.08 -8.29 -10.76
C ARG A 4 25.05 -7.15 -10.78
N LYS A 5 25.38 -6.16 -11.61
CA LYS A 5 24.61 -4.98 -12.05
C LYS A 5 23.29 -5.34 -12.79
N ALA A 6 22.49 -6.26 -12.26
CA ALA A 6 21.21 -6.67 -12.82
C ALA A 6 20.05 -6.07 -12.02
N ALA A 7 19.00 -5.63 -12.70
CA ALA A 7 17.78 -5.16 -12.05
C ALA A 7 17.22 -6.24 -11.12
N PHE A 8 16.65 -5.83 -9.98
CA PHE A 8 16.01 -6.77 -9.07
C PHE A 8 14.87 -7.50 -9.79
N THR A 9 14.81 -8.82 -9.64
CA THR A 9 13.63 -9.57 -10.05
C THR A 9 12.48 -9.28 -9.08
N ALA A 10 11.23 -9.43 -9.54
CA ALA A 10 10.05 -9.22 -8.70
C ALA A 10 10.10 -10.04 -7.39
N ASN A 11 10.56 -11.30 -7.49
CA ASN A 11 10.73 -12.18 -6.34
C ASN A 11 11.82 -11.72 -5.38
N ALA A 12 12.97 -11.25 -5.90
CA ALA A 12 14.04 -10.72 -5.07
C ALA A 12 13.56 -9.48 -4.29
N MET A 13 12.81 -8.59 -4.94
CA MET A 13 12.29 -7.38 -4.31
C MET A 13 11.21 -7.70 -3.27
N SER A 14 10.28 -8.61 -3.55
CA SER A 14 9.27 -9.06 -2.56
C SER A 14 9.91 -9.68 -1.31
N LYS A 15 10.94 -10.51 -1.49
CA LYS A 15 11.72 -11.08 -0.38
C LYS A 15 12.46 -10.01 0.42
N LEU A 16 12.95 -8.96 -0.25
CA LEU A 16 13.61 -7.84 0.41
C LEU A 16 12.63 -7.05 1.30
N PHE A 17 11.43 -6.74 0.80
CA PHE A 17 10.38 -6.14 1.62
C PHE A 17 10.00 -7.00 2.82
N THR A 18 9.82 -8.31 2.61
CA THR A 18 9.50 -9.25 3.70
C THR A 18 10.59 -9.26 4.78
N LYS A 19 11.87 -9.24 4.38
CA LYS A 19 13.00 -9.13 5.32
C LYS A 19 13.02 -7.79 6.06
N LEU A 20 12.68 -6.70 5.37
CA LEU A 20 12.61 -5.36 5.96
C LEU A 20 11.50 -5.28 7.01
N TYR A 21 10.32 -5.81 6.71
CA TYR A 21 9.22 -5.92 7.68
C TYR A 21 9.61 -6.78 8.88
N LYS A 22 10.21 -7.95 8.65
CA LYS A 22 10.70 -8.82 9.73
C LYS A 22 11.75 -8.12 10.60
N GLY A 23 12.67 -7.35 10.00
CA GLY A 23 13.67 -6.56 10.72
C GLY A 23 13.08 -5.43 11.55
N ALA A 24 11.92 -4.89 11.13
CA ALA A 24 11.15 -3.90 11.87
C ALA A 24 10.21 -4.51 12.94
N GLY A 25 10.24 -5.83 13.14
CA GLY A 25 9.34 -6.52 14.07
C GLY A 25 7.91 -6.72 13.58
N ILE A 26 7.65 -6.47 12.29
CA ILE A 26 6.33 -6.66 11.66
C ILE A 26 6.23 -8.09 11.13
N GLU A 27 5.51 -8.95 11.84
CA GLU A 27 5.28 -10.33 11.42
C GLU A 27 4.30 -10.42 10.23
N GLY A 28 4.61 -11.26 9.25
CA GLY A 28 3.77 -11.45 8.07
C GLY A 28 3.74 -10.26 7.08
N GLY A 29 4.54 -9.21 7.31
CA GLY A 29 4.62 -8.06 6.41
C GLY A 29 5.19 -8.43 5.04
N THR A 30 4.50 -8.03 3.97
CA THR A 30 4.92 -8.24 2.57
C THR A 30 4.81 -6.94 1.78
N SER A 31 5.37 -6.91 0.57
CA SER A 31 5.23 -5.75 -0.33
C SER A 31 3.75 -5.39 -0.58
N HIS A 32 2.87 -6.39 -0.74
CA HIS A 32 1.46 -6.14 -1.00
C HIS A 32 0.72 -5.61 0.23
N SER A 33 0.96 -6.19 1.42
CA SER A 33 0.33 -5.70 2.65
C SER A 33 0.80 -4.28 2.99
N GLY A 34 2.09 -3.99 2.80
CA GLY A 34 2.64 -2.64 2.93
C GLY A 34 1.96 -1.62 2.03
N ARG A 35 1.73 -1.98 0.77
CA ARG A 35 1.01 -1.14 -0.19
C ARG A 35 -0.45 -0.91 0.24
N ARG A 36 -1.13 -1.94 0.77
CA ARG A 36 -2.49 -1.80 1.30
C ARG A 36 -2.53 -0.87 2.51
N SER A 37 -1.58 -1.00 3.43
CA SER A 37 -1.47 -0.12 4.61
C SER A 37 -1.20 1.32 4.22
N LEU A 38 -0.36 1.58 3.20
CA LEU A 38 -0.13 2.93 2.68
C LEU A 38 -1.42 3.55 2.12
N ALA A 39 -2.16 2.79 1.30
CA ALA A 39 -3.43 3.26 0.73
C ALA A 39 -4.45 3.61 1.83
N SER A 40 -4.67 2.70 2.79
CA SER A 40 -5.58 2.94 3.92
C SER A 40 -5.14 4.15 4.76
N SER A 41 -3.84 4.31 5.01
CA SER A 41 -3.32 5.46 5.77
C SER A 41 -3.56 6.80 5.06
N LEU A 42 -3.49 6.83 3.72
CA LEU A 42 -3.79 8.04 2.95
C LEU A 42 -5.29 8.38 2.97
N ILE A 43 -6.15 7.36 2.90
CA ILE A 43 -7.61 7.53 2.96
C ILE A 43 -8.03 8.05 4.33
N LYS A 44 -7.48 7.48 5.41
CA LYS A 44 -7.71 7.98 6.79
C LYS A 44 -7.24 9.43 6.98
N LYS A 45 -6.23 9.86 6.24
CA LYS A 45 -5.77 11.26 6.20
C LYS A 45 -6.65 12.17 5.31
N LYS A 46 -7.80 11.69 4.85
CA LYS A 46 -8.74 12.39 3.96
C LYS A 46 -8.10 12.83 2.63
N ALA A 47 -7.12 12.08 2.13
CA ALA A 47 -6.52 12.34 0.82
C ALA A 47 -7.53 12.06 -0.30
N ASN A 48 -7.46 12.84 -1.38
CA ASN A 48 -8.34 12.65 -2.53
C ASN A 48 -7.98 11.37 -3.31
N ILE A 49 -8.97 10.64 -3.83
CA ILE A 49 -8.76 9.43 -4.64
C ILE A 49 -7.78 9.63 -5.81
N TYR A 50 -7.74 10.81 -6.43
CA TYR A 50 -6.78 11.14 -7.49
C TYR A 50 -5.33 11.19 -6.98
N GLN A 51 -5.12 11.75 -5.79
CA GLN A 51 -3.80 11.80 -5.13
C GLN A 51 -3.36 10.39 -4.73
N VAL A 52 -4.28 9.59 -4.17
CA VAL A 52 -3.99 8.19 -3.80
C VAL A 52 -3.64 7.36 -5.04
N LYS A 53 -4.37 7.54 -6.15
CA LYS A 53 -4.07 6.87 -7.43
C LYS A 53 -2.65 7.18 -7.92
N GLU A 54 -2.27 8.46 -7.88
CA GLU A 54 -0.96 8.93 -8.33
C GLU A 54 0.17 8.35 -7.46
N ILE A 55 0.01 8.41 -6.13
CA ILE A 55 0.98 7.86 -5.18
C ILE A 55 1.12 6.34 -5.34
N LEU A 56 0.01 5.62 -5.53
CA LEU A 56 0.00 4.18 -5.73
C LEU A 56 0.41 3.75 -7.14
N ARG A 57 0.63 4.71 -8.06
CA ARG A 57 0.91 4.50 -9.48
C ARG A 57 -0.09 3.57 -10.17
N HIS A 58 -1.37 3.72 -9.85
CA HIS A 58 -2.42 3.00 -10.57
C HIS A 58 -2.73 3.67 -11.91
N SER A 59 -2.86 2.88 -12.97
CA SER A 59 -3.31 3.37 -14.28
C SER A 59 -4.79 3.78 -14.26
N SER A 60 -5.62 3.05 -13.51
CA SER A 60 -7.07 3.28 -13.41
C SER A 60 -7.51 3.70 -12.01
N ILE A 61 -8.56 4.52 -11.95
CA ILE A 61 -9.23 4.91 -10.69
C ILE A 61 -9.95 3.70 -10.07
N GLN A 62 -10.48 2.78 -10.88
CA GLN A 62 -11.17 1.58 -10.39
C GLN A 62 -10.26 0.71 -9.51
N SER A 63 -8.97 0.60 -9.83
CA SER A 63 -8.01 -0.12 -8.98
C SER A 63 -7.79 0.57 -7.62
N THR A 64 -8.04 1.87 -7.55
CA THR A 64 -7.93 2.68 -6.33
C THR A 64 -9.23 2.69 -5.54
N SER A 65 -10.40 2.61 -6.19
CA SER A 65 -11.71 2.67 -5.52
C SER A 65 -11.93 1.50 -4.55
N VAL A 66 -11.32 0.34 -4.79
CA VAL A 66 -11.36 -0.82 -3.88
C VAL A 66 -10.85 -0.47 -2.47
N TYR A 67 -9.93 0.50 -2.36
CA TYR A 67 -9.42 0.93 -1.05
C TYR A 67 -10.38 1.88 -0.32
N PHE A 68 -11.24 2.61 -1.04
CA PHE A 68 -12.23 3.52 -0.46
C PHE A 68 -13.49 2.79 -0.02
N SER A 69 -13.90 1.73 -0.73
CA SER A 69 -15.07 0.92 -0.37
C SER A 69 -14.87 0.10 0.91
N GLU A 70 -13.63 -0.18 1.29
CA GLU A 70 -13.31 -0.97 2.48
C GLU A 70 -13.19 -0.14 3.77
N ASP A 71 -13.25 1.20 3.68
CA ASP A 71 -13.12 2.08 4.84
C ASP A 71 -14.51 2.43 5.39
N GLU A 72 -15.18 1.42 5.96
CA GLU A 72 -16.53 1.55 6.55
C GLU A 72 -16.56 2.55 7.73
N ASP A 73 -15.41 2.71 8.41
CA ASP A 73 -15.21 3.68 9.49
C ASP A 73 -15.37 5.13 9.02
N THR A 74 -14.77 5.52 7.87
CA THR A 74 -14.94 6.89 7.36
C THR A 74 -16.35 7.16 6.85
N LEU A 75 -17.03 6.14 6.31
CA LEU A 75 -18.44 6.25 5.93
C LEU A 75 -19.33 6.46 7.16
N CYS A 76 -19.09 5.70 8.23
CA CYS A 76 -19.81 5.87 9.49
C CYS A 76 -19.57 7.25 10.12
N ASP A 77 -18.34 7.77 10.07
CA ASP A 77 -18.03 9.11 10.58
C ASP A 77 -18.71 10.22 9.77
N LEU A 78 -18.82 10.06 8.45
CA LEU A 78 -19.53 11.02 7.59
C LEU A 78 -21.03 11.08 7.91
N LEU A 79 -21.64 9.96 8.25
CA LEU A 79 -23.06 9.90 8.64
C LEU A 79 -23.32 10.46 10.04
N ARG A 80 -22.29 10.60 10.88
CA ARG A 80 -22.39 11.12 12.25
C ARG A 80 -22.13 12.64 12.36
N SER A 81 -21.65 13.28 11.30
CA SER A 81 -21.41 14.74 11.23
C SER A 81 -22.59 15.51 10.65
#